data_AF-A0A562IE44-F1
#
_entry.id   AF-A0A562IE44-F1
#
_cell.length_a   1.000
_cell.length_b   1.000
_cell.length_c   1.000
_cell.angle_alpha   90.00
_cell.angle_beta   90.00
_cell.angle_gamma   90.00
#
_symmetry.space_group_name_H-M   'P 1'
#
loop_
_entity.id
_entity.type
_entity.pdbx_description
1 polymer ?
#
loop_
_entity_poly.entity_id
_entity_poly.type
_entity_poly.pdbx_seq_one_letter_code
_entity_poly.pdbx_strand_id
1 'polypeptide(L)' 'MAEWVIDKAVQGYGGAGVSQDTPLAALWAQARTLRLADGPDEVHRASLARRELARWP' A
#
# COMPACT_ATOMS: atom_id res chain seq x y z
N MET A 1 -1.15 -4.74 0.57
CA MET A 1 -0.38 -5.88 1.11
C MET A 1 1.09 -5.54 1.32
N ALA A 2 1.80 -5.01 0.32
CA ALA A 2 3.21 -4.61 0.46
C ALA A 2 3.46 -3.60 1.60
N GLU A 3 2.66 -2.54 1.70
CA GLU A 3 2.76 -1.52 2.77
C GLU A 3 2.74 -2.13 4.18
N TRP A 4 1.88 -3.14 4.42
CA TRP A 4 1.79 -3.80 5.72
C TRP A 4 3.04 -4.62 6.05
N VAL A 5 3.62 -5.33 5.07
CA VAL A 5 4.86 -6.10 5.29
C VAL A 5 6.01 -5.15 5.60
N ILE A 6 6.11 -4.03 4.87
CA ILE A 6 7.14 -3.01 5.08
C ILE A 6 6.96 -2.38 6.46
N ASP A 7 5.73 -2.07 6.88
CA ASP A 7 5.42 -1.57 8.22
C ASP A 7 5.93 -2.51 9.33
N LYS A 8 5.74 -3.83 9.18
CA LYS A 8 6.28 -4.80 10.13
C LYS A 8 7.80 -4.86 10.14
N ALA A 9 8.44 -4.68 8.99
CA ALA A 9 9.89 -4.58 8.92
C ALA A 9 10.40 -3.31 9.61
N VAL A 10 9.78 -2.15 9.35
CA VAL A 10 10.08 -0.87 10.03
C VAL A 10 10.01 -1.06 11.55
N GLN A 11 8.91 -1.63 12.04
CA GLN A 11 8.71 -1.85 13.48
C GLN A 11 9.78 -2.77 14.09
N GLY A 12 10.20 -3.82 13.38
CA GLY A 12 11.24 -4.74 13.83
C GLY A 12 12.64 -4.11 13.89
N TYR A 13 12.92 -3.12 13.04
CA TYR A 13 14.20 -2.38 13.01
C TYR A 13 14.25 -1.20 14.01
N GLY A 14 13.14 -0.88 14.67
CA GLY A 14 13.08 0.23 15.63
C GLY A 14 13.47 1.57 15.00
N GLY A 15 14.33 2.34 15.67
CA GLY A 15 14.79 3.64 15.16
C GLY A 15 15.46 3.58 13.78
N ALA A 16 16.18 2.49 13.48
CA ALA A 16 16.81 2.29 12.17
C ALA A 16 15.79 2.02 11.05
N GLY A 17 14.56 1.59 11.39
CA GLY A 17 13.48 1.36 10.43
C GLY A 17 12.90 2.64 9.85
N VAL A 18 13.05 3.78 10.55
CA VAL A 18 12.60 5.10 10.13
C VAL A 18 13.76 6.04 9.75
N SER A 19 15.01 5.56 9.85
CA SER A 19 16.19 6.31 9.43
C SER A 19 16.53 6.06 7.95
N GLN A 20 17.61 6.69 7.50
CA GLN A 20 18.18 6.52 6.16
C GLN A 20 19.24 5.41 6.13
N ASP A 21 19.49 4.74 7.26
CA ASP A 21 20.46 3.63 7.36
C ASP A 21 19.94 2.36 6.69
N THR A 22 18.62 2.28 6.49
CA THR A 22 17.94 1.20 5.77
C THR A 22 17.03 1.79 4.69
N PRO A 23 16.67 1.03 3.64
CA PRO A 23 15.74 1.52 2.62
C PRO A 23 14.28 1.56 3.09
N LEU A 24 13.98 1.11 4.32
CA LEU A 24 12.61 0.82 4.76
C LEU A 24 11.70 2.06 4.77
N ALA A 25 12.20 3.21 5.22
CA ALA A 25 11.44 4.46 5.21
C ALA A 25 11.05 4.89 3.78
N ALA A 26 11.98 4.79 2.83
CA ALA A 26 11.72 5.13 1.43
C ALA A 26 10.74 4.15 0.77
N LEU A 27 10.88 2.85 1.06
CA LEU A 27 9.97 1.82 0.56
C LEU A 27 8.55 1.99 1.11
N TRP A 28 8.41 2.35 2.39
CA TRP A 28 7.10 2.62 2.99
C TRP A 28 6.40 3.81 2.31
N ALA A 29 7.13 4.91 2.09
CA ALA A 29 6.59 6.09 1.40
C ALA A 29 6.17 5.79 -0.06
N GLN A 30 6.97 5.01 -0.78
CA GLN A 30 6.64 4.56 -2.13
C GLN A 30 5.40 3.66 -2.14
N ALA A 31 5.32 2.68 -1.24
CA ALA A 31 4.16 1.81 -1.12
C ALA A 31 2.87 2.60 -0.81
N ARG A 32 2.95 3.62 0.05
CA ARG A 32 1.82 4.51 0.33
C ARG A 32 1.39 5.33 -0.88
N THR A 33 2.36 5.77 -1.68
CA THR A 33 2.13 6.55 -2.92
C THR A 33 1.42 5.72 -3.97
N LEU A 34 1.79 4.44 -4.12
CA LEU A 34 1.16 3.53 -5.08
C LEU A 34 -0.33 3.25 -4.82
N ARG A 35 -0.82 3.51 -3.60
CA ARG A 35 -2.26 3.43 -3.27
C ARG A 35 -3.08 4.59 -3.80
N LEU A 36 -2.43 5.57 -4.43
CA LEU A 36 -3.02 6.75 -5.04
C LEU A 36 -2.68 6.81 -6.54
N ALA A 37 -1.47 6.36 -6.91
CA ALA A 37 -1.01 6.34 -8.29
C ALA A 37 -1.92 5.46 -9.17
N ASP A 38 -2.25 5.95 -10.37
CA ASP A 38 -3.17 5.29 -11.32
C ASP A 38 -4.60 5.01 -10.80
N GLY A 39 -4.96 5.67 -9.69
CA GLY A 39 -6.28 5.55 -9.07
C GLY A 39 -6.16 5.21 -7.59
N PRO A 40 -6.91 5.90 -6.71
CA PRO A 40 -7.03 5.46 -5.33
C PRO A 40 -7.61 4.04 -5.24
N ASP A 41 -7.22 3.29 -4.21
CA ASP A 41 -7.75 1.95 -3.93
C ASP A 41 -9.28 1.89 -3.98
N GLU A 42 -9.98 2.95 -3.55
CA GLU A 42 -11.44 3.08 -3.58
C GLU A 42 -11.99 3.02 -5.00
N VAL A 43 -11.31 3.66 -5.97
CA VAL A 43 -11.74 3.66 -7.37
C VAL A 43 -11.61 2.27 -7.96
N HIS A 44 -10.52 1.57 -7.67
CA HIS A 44 -10.33 0.18 -8.08
C HIS A 44 -11.38 -0.75 -7.47
N ARG A 45 -11.68 -0.61 -6.17
CA ARG A 45 -12.73 -1.39 -5.49
C ARG A 45 -14.12 -1.11 -6.07
N ALA A 46 -14.47 0.15 -6.33
CA ALA A 46 -15.75 0.51 -6.92
C ALA A 46 -15.88 0.02 -8.37
N SER A 47 -14.79 0.02 -9.13
CA SER A 47 -14.74 -0.55 -10.49
C SER A 47 -14.99 -2.06 -10.45
N LEU A 48 -14.31 -2.78 -9.54
CA LEU A 48 -14.53 -4.22 -9.33
C LEU A 48 -15.98 -4.51 -8.91
N ALA A 49 -16.51 -3.80 -7.92
CA ALA A 49 -17.87 -3.99 -7.43
C ALA A 49 -18.92 -3.82 -8.53
N ARG A 50 -18.78 -2.78 -9.37
CA ARG A 50 -19.67 -2.57 -10.52
C ARG A 50 -19.63 -3.74 -11.51
N ARG A 51 -18.45 -4.29 -11.79
CA ARG A 51 -18.29 -5.45 -12.68
C ARG A 51 -18.91 -6.71 -12.09
N GLU A 52 -18.74 -6.95 -10.79
CA GLU A 52 -19.31 -8.12 -10.12
C GLU A 52 -20.83 -8.05 -10.02
N LEU A 53 -21.41 -6.88 -9.70
CA LEU A 53 -22.85 -6.69 -9.67
C LEU A 53 -23.51 -6.86 -11.05
N ALA A 54 -22.84 -6.42 -12.12
CA ALA A 54 -23.34 -6.60 -13.48
C ALA A 54 -23.37 -8.07 -13.94
N ARG A 55 -22.60 -8.97 -13.29
CA ARG A 55 -22.59 -10.40 -13.60
C ARG A 55 -23.80 -11.14 -13.03
N TRP A 56 -24.43 -10.61 -12.00
CA TRP A 56 -25.54 -11.24 -11.28
C TRP A 56 -26.68 -10.23 -11.06
N PRO A 57 -27.49 -9.96 -12.10
CA PRO A 57 -28.58 -8.98 -12.05
C PRO A 57 -29.74 -9.40 -11.13
#